data_AF-X1GAG3-F1
#
_entry.id   AF-X1GAG3-F1
#
_cell.length_a   1.000
_cell.length_b   1.000
_cell.length_c   1.000
_cell.angle_alpha   90.00
_cell.angle_beta   90.00
_cell.angle_gamma   90.00
#
_symmetry.space_group_name_H-M   'P 1'
#
loop_
_entity.id
_entity.type
_entity.pdbx_description
1 polymer ?
#
loop_
_entity_poly.entity_id
_entity_poly.type
_entity_poly.pdbx_seq_one_letter_code
_entity_poly.pdbx_strand_id
1 'polypeptide(L)' 'LLDPAILYGGIEGFGHFVVITGLEDDKICYNDPDMDKEITKNITDFFKAWNKFSFKGVRIWESMIR' A
#
# COMPACT_ATOMS: atom_id res chain seq x y z
N LEU A 1 5.01 1.21 4.58
CA LEU A 1 4.80 2.67 4.57
C LEU A 1 4.65 3.07 3.10
N LEU A 2 3.57 3.74 2.74
CA LEU A 2 3.29 4.20 1.37
C LEU A 2 3.13 5.73 1.34
N ASP A 3 3.39 6.33 0.18
CA ASP A 3 3.06 7.74 -0.07
C ASP A 3 1.63 7.85 -0.59
N PRO A 4 0.66 8.31 0.23
CA PRO A 4 -0.72 8.45 -0.20
C PRO A 4 -0.87 9.47 -1.34
N ALA A 5 0.03 10.45 -1.47
CA ALA A 5 -0.05 11.44 -2.54
C ALA A 5 0.10 10.82 -3.93
N ILE A 6 0.84 9.70 -4.05
CA ILE A 6 0.97 8.96 -5.31
C ILE A 6 -0.34 8.23 -5.68
N LEU A 7 -1.14 7.82 -4.69
CA LEU A 7 -2.35 7.04 -4.91
C LEU A 7 -3.62 7.88 -5.00
N TYR A 8 -3.65 8.99 -4.25
CA TYR A 8 -4.83 9.81 -4.03
C TYR A 8 -4.63 11.29 -4.39
N GLY A 9 -3.39 11.73 -4.64
CA GLY A 9 -3.04 13.15 -4.75
C GLY A 9 -2.87 13.82 -3.36
N GLY A 10 -2.33 15.05 -3.34
CA GLY A 10 -2.15 15.82 -2.10
C GLY A 10 -0.69 16.16 -1.80
N ILE A 11 -0.37 16.36 -0.52
CA ILE A 11 0.96 16.78 -0.06
C ILE A 11 1.85 15.55 0.14
N GLU A 12 3.00 15.54 -0.54
CA GLU A 12 3.99 14.48 -0.42
C GLU A 12 4.75 14.51 0.92
N GLY A 13 5.37 13.39 1.30
CA GLY A 13 6.36 13.33 2.38
C GLY A 13 5.86 12.77 3.72
N PHE A 14 4.57 12.43 3.82
CA PHE A 14 4.01 11.70 4.96
C PHE A 14 3.83 10.23 4.59
N GLY A 15 4.26 9.35 5.49
CA GLY A 15 4.10 7.92 5.30
C GLY A 15 2.79 7.40 5.90
N HIS A 16 2.09 6.54 5.16
CA HIS A 16 0.81 5.96 5.56
C HIS A 16 0.86 4.44 5.66
N PHE A 17 -0.05 3.85 6.45
CA PHE A 17 -0.21 2.42 6.58
C PHE A 17 -1.57 1.98 6.01
N VAL A 18 -1.55 0.90 5.25
CA VAL A 18 -2.75 0.23 4.72
C VAL A 18 -2.64 -1.27 5.00
N VAL A 19 -3.79 -1.96 4.97
CA VAL A 19 -3.85 -3.41 5.11
C VAL A 19 -4.15 -4.01 3.75
N ILE A 20 -3.21 -4.75 3.16
CA ILE A 20 -3.43 -5.49 1.92
C ILE A 20 -4.36 -6.66 2.22
N THR A 21 -5.46 -6.76 1.49
CA THR A 21 -6.50 -7.80 1.66
C THR A 21 -6.51 -8.80 0.52
N GLY A 22 -5.99 -8.44 -0.66
CA GLY A 22 -5.96 -9.33 -1.81
C GLY A 22 -5.00 -8.89 -2.92
N LEU A 23 -4.61 -9.86 -3.74
CA LEU A 23 -3.85 -9.69 -4.96
C LEU A 23 -4.53 -10.53 -6.04
N GLU A 24 -4.95 -9.88 -7.13
CA GLU A 24 -5.65 -10.52 -8.25
C GLU A 24 -5.06 -9.99 -9.56
N ASP A 25 -4.41 -10.86 -10.34
CA ASP A 25 -3.75 -10.51 -11.61
C ASP A 25 -2.84 -9.25 -11.51
N ASP A 26 -3.27 -8.14 -12.11
CA ASP A 26 -2.58 -6.86 -12.14
C ASP A 26 -3.11 -5.87 -11.09
N LYS A 27 -3.91 -6.35 -10.14
CA LYS A 27 -4.59 -5.54 -9.11
C LYS A 27 -4.18 -5.92 -7.71
N ILE A 28 -4.20 -4.92 -6.84
CA ILE A 28 -4.06 -5.04 -5.41
C ILE A 28 -5.28 -4.43 -4.72
N CYS A 29 -5.80 -5.16 -3.74
CA CYS A 29 -6.90 -4.73 -2.88
C CYS A 29 -6.35 -4.45 -1.48
N TYR A 30 -6.75 -3.33 -0.89
CA TYR A 30 -6.34 -2.96 0.46
C TYR A 30 -7.37 -2.06 1.15
N ASN A 31 -7.34 -2.06 2.48
CA ASN A 31 -8.08 -1.13 3.32
C ASN A 31 -7.16 -0.02 3.83
N ASP A 32 -7.65 1.21 3.70
CA ASP A 32 -7.02 2.41 4.22
C ASP A 32 -7.84 2.91 5.43
N PRO A 33 -7.23 3.17 6.61
CA PRO A 33 -7.97 3.57 7.81
C PRO A 33 -8.73 4.89 7.66
N ASP A 34 -8.36 5.75 6.70
CA ASP A 34 -9.01 7.02 6.44
C ASP A 34 -10.14 6.91 5.38
N MET A 35 -10.40 5.70 4.89
CA MET A 35 -11.35 5.44 3.81
C MET A 35 -12.36 4.36 4.25
N ASP A 36 -13.66 4.68 4.18
CA ASP A 36 -14.73 3.77 4.61
C ASP A 36 -15.04 2.64 3.61
N LYS A 37 -14.07 2.24 2.78
CA LYS A 37 -14.25 1.18 1.77
C LYS A 37 -12.93 0.53 1.38
N GLU A 38 -13.02 -0.70 0.90
CA GLU A 38 -11.90 -1.37 0.23
C GLU A 38 -11.52 -0.64 -1.07
N ILE A 39 -10.22 -0.55 -1.33
CA ILE A 39 -9.66 0.12 -2.49
C ILE A 39 -8.95 -0.90 -3.36
N THR A 40 -9.29 -0.89 -4.65
CA THR A 40 -8.61 -1.68 -5.68
C THR A 40 -7.80 -0.76 -6.59
N LYS A 41 -6.52 -1.08 -6.79
CA LYS A 41 -5.62 -0.33 -7.68
C LYS A 41 -4.80 -1.27 -8.55
N ASN A 42 -4.26 -0.76 -9.65
CA ASN A 42 -3.24 -1.50 -10.39
C ASN A 42 -1.99 -1.67 -9.51
N ILE A 43 -1.44 -2.87 -9.48
CA ILE A 43 -0.33 -3.28 -8.62
C ILE A 43 0.93 -2.44 -8.87
N THR A 44 1.16 -2.01 -10.12
CA THR A 44 2.31 -1.20 -10.51
C THR A 44 2.26 0.19 -9.87
N ASP A 45 1.08 0.81 -9.82
CA ASP A 45 0.91 2.13 -9.21
C ASP A 45 1.02 2.07 -7.68
N PHE A 46 0.52 0.99 -7.08
CA PHE A 46 0.72 0.73 -5.66
C PHE A 46 2.21 0.60 -5.32
N PHE A 47 2.96 -0.19 -6.09
CA PHE A 47 4.39 -0.34 -5.84
C PHE A 47 5.19 0.94 -6.07
N LYS A 48 4.77 1.84 -6.98
CA LYS A 48 5.37 3.18 -7.06
C LYS A 48 5.21 3.96 -5.75
N ALA A 49 4.00 3.95 -5.18
CA ALA A 49 3.70 4.61 -3.90
C ALA A 49 4.45 3.98 -2.72
N TRP A 50 4.57 2.65 -2.72
CA TRP A 50 5.29 1.88 -1.72
C TRP A 50 6.81 2.11 -1.80
N ASN A 51 7.38 2.10 -3.00
CA ASN A 51 8.82 2.17 -3.21
C ASN A 51 9.43 3.48 -2.71
N LYS A 52 8.67 4.59 -2.73
CA LYS A 52 9.12 5.88 -2.19
C LYS A 52 9.51 5.83 -0.71
N PHE A 53 8.90 4.93 0.07
CA PHE A 53 9.22 4.72 1.48
C PHE A 53 9.70 3.30 1.80
N SER A 54 9.90 2.47 0.78
CA SER A 54 10.45 1.12 0.94
C SER A 54 11.78 1.19 1.68
N PHE A 55 11.97 0.27 2.63
CA PHE A 55 13.17 0.11 3.46
C PHE A 55 13.42 1.12 4.60
N LYS A 56 12.53 2.07 4.88
CA LYS A 56 12.56 2.81 6.16
C LYS A 56 11.62 2.19 7.20
N GLY A 57 12.15 1.26 8.00
CA GLY A 57 11.52 0.80 9.25
C GLY A 57 10.46 -0.31 9.14
N VAL A 58 10.25 -0.93 7.96
CA VAL A 58 9.31 -2.05 7.80
C VAL A 58 10.03 -3.38 7.93
N ARG A 59 9.68 -4.20 8.93
CA ARG A 59 10.02 -5.64 8.97
C ARG A 59 8.91 -6.40 8.25
N ILE A 60 9.24 -7.04 7.13
CA ILE A 60 8.32 -7.97 6.47
C ILE A 60 8.28 -9.23 7.33
N TRP A 61 7.11 -9.53 7.92
CA TRP A 61 6.90 -10.78 8.62
C TRP A 61 6.11 -11.72 7.72
N GLU A 62 6.79 -12.72 7.17
CA GLU A 62 6.16 -13.79 6.40
C GLU A 62 5.86 -14.95 7.36
N SER A 63 4.57 -15.23 7.58
CA SER A 63 4.16 -16.43 8.31
C SER A 63 4.22 -17.62 7.38
N MET A 64 5.27 -18.43 7.50
CA MET A 64 5.36 -19.71 6.80
C MET A 64 4.46 -20.73 7.50
N ILE A 65 3.15 -20.64 7.26
CA ILE A 65 2.22 -21.73 7.59
C ILE A 65 2.24 -22.68 6.38
N ARG A 66 2.97 -23.79 6.53
CA ARG A 66 2.95 -24.94 5.62
C ARG A 66 1.82 -25.89 5.98
#